data_AF-A0A8H5I4M1-F1
#
_entry.id   AF-A0A8H5I4M1-F1
#
_cell.length_a   1.000
_cell.length_b   1.000
_cell.length_c   1.000
_cell.angle_alpha   90.00
_cell.angle_beta   90.00
_cell.angle_gamma   90.00
#
_symmetry.space_group_name_H-M   'P 1'
#
loop_
_entity.id
_entity.type
_entity.pdbx_description
1 polymer ?
#
loop_
_entity_poly.entity_id
_entity_poly.type
_entity_poly.pdbx_seq_one_letter_code
_entity_poly.pdbx_strand_id
1 'polypeptide(L)'
;TQLAAGKHASRLRLPVALDEHWGKQSLGYYKGLTRAQSTMLFQCRTEFIGLKYHLCRIKLGDAPSCPCAKSRETPFHLLVECTRLGSQRKCLFRELQHTNFSRLLTVDGGVAAQWAITYFDIEQFDNVRKKSSKFPFDPSCISPREERISTSNSLQSTMSGQTMVSYGNGITLFDSAKGTSTSPRRAVPISSYYTPAGVGTRQPQ
;
A
#
# COMPACT_ATOMS: atom_id res chain seq x y z
N THR A 1 -9.80 -45.27 25.07
CA THR A 1 -10.48 -44.55 23.98
C THR A 1 -10.02 -43.11 23.98
N GLN A 2 -8.99 -42.78 23.18
CA GLN A 2 -8.60 -41.38 22.94
C GLN A 2 -9.34 -40.88 21.71
N LEU A 3 -9.96 -39.70 21.79
CA LEU A 3 -10.16 -38.76 20.67
C LEU A 3 -10.94 -37.54 21.16
N ALA A 4 -10.26 -36.40 21.23
CA ALA A 4 -10.66 -35.18 20.53
C ALA A 4 -9.66 -34.08 20.88
N ALA A 5 -8.64 -33.94 20.03
CA ALA A 5 -7.79 -32.76 20.01
C ALA A 5 -8.69 -31.53 19.80
N GLY A 6 -8.67 -30.62 20.77
CA GLY A 6 -9.33 -29.33 20.67
C GLY A 6 -8.83 -28.61 19.42
N LYS A 7 -9.71 -28.44 18.44
CA LYS A 7 -9.50 -27.53 17.32
C LYS A 7 -9.46 -26.13 17.91
N HIS A 8 -8.27 -25.64 18.24
CA HIS A 8 -8.07 -24.22 18.47
C HIS A 8 -8.43 -23.52 17.16
N ALA A 9 -9.64 -22.95 17.09
CA ALA A 9 -9.93 -21.87 16.17
C ALA A 9 -8.82 -20.84 16.40
N SER A 10 -7.87 -20.76 15.47
CA SER A 10 -6.80 -19.78 15.52
C SER A 10 -7.48 -18.43 15.57
N ARG A 11 -7.54 -17.82 16.76
CA ARG A 11 -8.06 -16.48 16.95
C ARG A 11 -7.37 -15.61 15.91
N LEU A 12 -8.13 -15.11 14.96
CA LEU A 12 -7.63 -14.15 14.00
C LEU A 12 -7.04 -13.01 14.83
N ARG A 13 -5.73 -12.78 14.69
CA ARG A 13 -5.10 -11.66 15.38
C ARG A 13 -5.76 -10.38 14.87
N LEU A 14 -6.07 -9.49 15.81
CA LEU A 14 -6.51 -8.16 15.43
C LEU A 14 -5.32 -7.45 14.75
N PRO A 15 -5.56 -6.65 13.70
CA PRO A 15 -4.55 -5.75 13.16
C PRO A 15 -3.93 -4.89 14.27
N VAL A 16 -2.63 -4.61 14.17
CA VAL A 16 -1.90 -3.84 15.20
C VAL A 16 -2.54 -2.47 15.44
N ALA A 17 -3.12 -1.86 14.40
CA ALA A 17 -3.85 -0.60 14.53
C ALA A 17 -5.07 -0.66 15.47
N LEU A 18 -5.65 -1.85 15.69
CA LEU A 18 -6.81 -2.04 16.57
C LEU A 18 -6.42 -2.53 17.98
N ASP A 19 -5.19 -2.99 18.17
CA ASP A 19 -4.68 -3.54 19.44
C ASP A 19 -4.12 -2.43 20.35
N GLU A 20 -3.63 -1.34 19.77
CA GLU A 20 -3.07 -0.21 20.52
C GLU A 20 -4.14 0.78 21.01
N HIS A 21 -3.75 1.65 21.96
CA HIS A 21 -4.59 2.77 22.37
C HIS A 21 -4.64 3.84 21.29
N TRP A 22 -5.85 4.32 20.99
CA TRP A 22 -6.07 5.29 19.94
C TRP A 22 -5.69 6.69 20.45
N GLY A 23 -4.78 7.38 19.76
CA GLY A 23 -4.40 8.74 20.16
C GLY A 23 -3.31 9.37 19.31
N LYS A 24 -2.85 10.56 19.73
CA LYS A 24 -1.78 11.30 19.03
C LYS A 24 -0.48 10.51 18.90
N GLN A 25 -0.24 9.56 19.80
CA GLN A 25 0.92 8.66 19.77
C GLN A 25 0.97 7.83 18.49
N SER A 26 -0.19 7.38 17.98
CA SER A 26 -0.30 6.58 16.75
C SER A 26 0.17 7.34 15.51
N LEU A 27 0.06 8.67 15.50
CA LEU A 27 0.59 9.54 14.45
C LEU A 27 2.10 9.67 14.53
N GLY A 28 2.67 9.57 15.73
CA GLY A 28 4.11 9.66 15.98
C GLY A 28 4.91 8.60 15.23
N TYR A 29 4.34 7.40 15.01
CA TYR A 29 4.99 6.31 14.28
C TYR A 29 5.33 6.64 12.81
N TYR A 30 4.68 7.65 12.23
CA TYR A 30 4.89 8.07 10.85
C TYR A 30 5.84 9.26 10.71
N LYS A 31 6.32 9.83 11.83
CA LYS A 31 7.17 11.02 11.82
C LYS A 31 8.50 10.72 11.13
N GLY A 32 8.85 11.53 10.13
CA GLY A 32 10.10 11.41 9.38
C GLY A 32 10.13 10.29 8.33
N LEU A 33 9.01 9.56 8.13
CA LEU A 33 8.90 8.55 7.10
C LEU A 33 8.60 9.18 5.74
N THR A 34 9.14 8.60 4.67
CA THR A 34 8.74 8.95 3.30
C THR A 34 7.27 8.58 3.07
N ARG A 35 6.63 9.19 2.07
CA ARG A 35 5.24 8.85 1.69
C ARG A 35 5.07 7.34 1.48
N ALA A 36 6.01 6.69 0.80
CA ALA A 36 5.93 5.26 0.54
C ALA A 36 6.04 4.42 1.84
N GLN A 37 6.98 4.76 2.72
CA GLN A 37 7.11 4.08 4.02
C GLN A 37 5.86 4.28 4.88
N SER A 38 5.31 5.50 4.95
CA SER A 38 4.08 5.77 5.70
C SER A 38 2.89 4.98 5.17
N THR A 39 2.71 4.93 3.85
CA THR A 39 1.65 4.12 3.22
C THR A 39 1.84 2.63 3.50
N MET A 40 3.05 2.10 3.32
CA MET A 40 3.34 0.69 3.59
C MET A 40 3.09 0.35 5.06
N LEU A 41 3.58 1.17 5.99
CA LEU A 41 3.36 0.98 7.42
C LEU A 41 1.87 0.98 7.76
N PHE A 42 1.11 1.94 7.24
CA PHE A 42 -0.33 2.03 7.44
C PHE A 42 -1.07 0.78 6.93
N GLN A 43 -0.75 0.33 5.72
CA GLN A 43 -1.34 -0.88 5.14
C GLN A 43 -1.00 -2.13 5.96
N CYS A 44 0.24 -2.27 6.45
CA CYS A 44 0.64 -3.37 7.32
C CYS A 44 -0.11 -3.34 8.66
N ARG A 45 -0.25 -2.17 9.27
CA ARG A 45 -0.90 -2.00 10.59
C ARG A 45 -2.40 -2.28 10.57
N THR A 46 -3.06 -1.92 9.47
CA THR A 46 -4.51 -2.10 9.28
C THR A 46 -4.86 -3.44 8.63
N GLU A 47 -3.86 -4.15 8.08
CA GLU A 47 -4.03 -5.30 7.17
C GLU A 47 -4.93 -4.99 5.95
N PHE A 48 -5.11 -3.70 5.61
CA PHE A 48 -5.75 -3.26 4.39
C PHE A 48 -4.68 -3.06 3.31
N ILE A 49 -4.20 -4.17 2.78
CA ILE A 49 -2.97 -4.25 1.97
C ILE A 49 -3.15 -5.18 0.77
N GLY A 50 -2.39 -4.98 -0.32
CA GLY A 50 -2.42 -5.83 -1.52
C GLY A 50 -1.82 -7.23 -1.37
N LEU A 51 -1.90 -7.86 -0.19
CA LEU A 51 -1.47 -9.24 0.02
C LEU A 51 -2.62 -10.22 -0.19
N LYS A 52 -2.32 -11.48 -0.58
CA LYS A 52 -3.33 -12.46 -0.98
C LYS A 52 -4.44 -12.69 0.04
N TYR A 53 -4.14 -12.68 1.35
CA TYR A 53 -5.19 -12.86 2.35
C TYR A 53 -6.25 -11.77 2.30
N HIS A 54 -5.82 -10.50 2.23
CA HIS A 54 -6.73 -9.38 2.17
C HIS A 54 -7.50 -9.36 0.85
N LEU A 55 -6.82 -9.57 -0.28
CA LEU A 55 -7.45 -9.62 -1.60
C LEU A 55 -8.51 -10.72 -1.68
N CYS A 56 -8.23 -11.92 -1.17
CA CYS A 56 -9.19 -13.01 -1.10
C CYS A 56 -10.40 -12.66 -0.21
N ARG A 57 -10.18 -12.02 0.95
CA ARG A 57 -11.27 -11.57 1.85
C ARG A 57 -12.22 -10.59 1.18
N ILE A 58 -11.71 -9.70 0.32
CA ILE A 58 -12.52 -8.73 -0.43
C ILE A 58 -12.95 -9.24 -1.81
N LYS A 59 -12.76 -10.54 -2.09
CA LYS A 59 -13.15 -11.22 -3.34
C LYS A 59 -12.44 -10.69 -4.60
N LEU A 60 -11.21 -10.20 -4.47
CA LEU A 60 -10.34 -9.77 -5.58
C LEU A 60 -9.17 -10.74 -5.85
N GLY A 61 -9.07 -11.86 -5.14
CA GLY A 61 -8.03 -12.86 -5.36
C GLY A 61 -8.52 -14.27 -5.08
N ASP A 62 -7.94 -15.25 -5.78
CA ASP A 62 -8.46 -16.62 -5.80
C ASP A 62 -8.15 -17.40 -4.52
N ALA A 63 -6.94 -17.22 -3.98
CA ALA A 63 -6.46 -17.99 -2.82
C ALA A 63 -5.74 -17.09 -1.81
N PRO A 64 -6.00 -17.25 -0.50
CA PRO A 64 -5.36 -16.45 0.54
C PRO A 64 -3.94 -16.92 0.89
N SER A 65 -3.50 -18.05 0.32
CA SER A 65 -2.29 -18.77 0.70
C SER A 65 -1.01 -18.07 0.22
N CYS A 66 -0.02 -18.00 1.12
CA CYS A 66 1.32 -17.58 0.74
C CYS A 66 1.97 -18.64 -0.18
N PRO A 67 2.79 -18.25 -1.17
CA PRO A 67 3.55 -19.19 -1.99
C PRO A 67 4.46 -20.16 -1.21
N CYS A 68 4.78 -19.88 0.06
CA CYS A 68 5.50 -20.82 0.92
C CYS A 68 4.66 -22.03 1.38
N ALA A 69 3.35 -22.04 1.10
CA ALA A 69 2.37 -23.07 1.43
C ALA A 69 2.18 -23.37 2.94
N LYS A 70 2.69 -22.52 3.85
CA LYS A 70 2.55 -22.74 5.31
C LYS A 70 1.40 -21.98 5.96
N SER A 71 1.03 -20.81 5.44
CA SER A 71 0.00 -19.96 6.03
C SER A 71 -0.63 -19.04 4.99
N ARG A 72 -1.61 -18.26 5.43
CA ARG A 72 -2.19 -17.15 4.66
C ARG A 72 -1.16 -16.04 4.50
N GLU A 73 -1.16 -15.36 3.37
CA GLU A 73 -0.24 -14.25 3.13
C GLU A 73 -0.72 -12.98 3.83
N THR A 74 -0.25 -12.79 5.06
CA THR A 74 -0.51 -11.61 5.90
C THR A 74 0.79 -10.88 6.23
N PRO A 75 0.73 -9.60 6.66
CA PRO A 75 1.92 -8.90 7.12
C PRO A 75 2.64 -9.66 8.25
N PHE A 76 1.88 -10.23 9.19
CA PHE A 76 2.43 -11.06 10.26
C PHE A 76 3.20 -12.27 9.73
N HIS A 77 2.59 -13.03 8.81
CA HIS A 77 3.26 -14.19 8.23
C HIS A 77 4.55 -13.77 7.51
N LEU A 78 4.50 -12.75 6.66
CA LEU A 78 5.67 -12.33 5.88
C LEU A 78 6.80 -11.75 6.74
N LEU A 79 6.49 -10.95 7.77
CA LEU A 79 7.47 -10.33 8.65
C LEU A 79 8.05 -11.30 9.69
N VAL A 80 7.30 -12.31 10.13
CA VAL A 80 7.66 -13.11 11.31
C VAL A 80 7.87 -14.59 11.01
N GLU A 81 7.11 -15.21 10.11
CA GLU A 81 7.03 -16.68 10.01
C GLU A 81 7.44 -17.24 8.65
N CYS A 82 7.39 -16.43 7.59
CA CYS A 82 7.49 -16.93 6.22
C CYS A 82 8.84 -17.60 5.96
N THR A 83 8.81 -18.86 5.55
CA THR A 83 10.01 -19.64 5.22
C THR A 83 10.63 -19.20 3.90
N ARG A 84 9.80 -18.81 2.92
CA ARG A 84 10.25 -18.23 1.64
C ARG A 84 11.08 -16.96 1.85
N LEU A 85 10.67 -16.11 2.80
CA LEU A 85 11.39 -14.88 3.15
C LEU A 85 12.42 -15.08 4.28
N GLY A 86 12.86 -16.32 4.53
CA GLY A 86 13.68 -16.66 5.69
C GLY A 86 15.03 -15.92 5.73
N SER A 87 15.73 -15.83 4.60
CA SER A 87 17.01 -15.10 4.50
C SER A 87 16.81 -13.59 4.67
N GLN A 88 15.77 -13.02 4.05
CA GLN A 88 15.43 -11.60 4.13
C GLN A 88 15.02 -11.21 5.56
N ARG A 89 14.30 -12.08 6.27
CA ARG A 89 13.96 -11.88 7.70
C ARG A 89 15.20 -11.92 8.60
N LYS A 90 16.23 -12.71 8.27
CA LYS A 90 17.51 -12.66 9.02
C LYS A 90 18.17 -11.29 8.90
N CYS A 91 18.07 -10.61 7.75
CA CYS A 91 18.56 -9.24 7.60
C CYS A 91 17.75 -8.26 8.46
N LEU A 92 16.42 -8.39 8.49
CA LEU A 92 15.57 -7.57 9.38
C LEU A 92 15.92 -7.79 10.86
N PHE A 93 16.11 -9.05 11.26
CA PHE A 93 16.51 -9.39 12.63
C PHE A 93 17.90 -8.82 12.97
N ARG A 94 18.86 -8.85 12.04
CA ARG A 94 20.19 -8.26 12.27
C ARG A 94 20.10 -6.75 12.52
N GLU A 95 19.18 -6.08 11.85
CA GLU A 95 18.96 -4.64 11.99
C GLU A 95 18.27 -4.28 13.32
N LEU A 96 17.27 -5.04 13.74
CA LEU A 96 16.40 -4.68 14.87
C LEU A 96 16.62 -5.49 16.16
N GLN A 97 17.29 -6.64 16.07
CA GLN A 97 17.57 -7.56 17.18
C GLN A 97 16.31 -8.16 17.85
N HIS A 98 15.15 -8.11 17.19
CA HIS A 98 13.91 -8.79 17.63
C HIS A 98 12.97 -9.07 16.47
N THR A 99 11.94 -9.88 16.74
CA THR A 99 10.86 -10.23 15.79
C THR A 99 9.46 -9.86 16.30
N ASN A 100 9.37 -9.04 17.36
CA ASN A 100 8.09 -8.63 17.94
C ASN A 100 7.24 -7.86 16.92
N PHE A 101 6.12 -8.47 16.50
CA PHE A 101 5.27 -7.95 15.43
C PHE A 101 4.68 -6.57 15.71
N SER A 102 4.13 -6.35 16.90
CA SER A 102 3.53 -5.05 17.26
C SER A 102 4.59 -3.95 17.27
N ARG A 103 5.80 -4.25 17.76
CA ARG A 103 6.93 -3.32 17.79
C ARG A 103 7.44 -2.99 16.38
N LEU A 104 7.54 -4.01 15.50
CA LEU A 104 7.89 -3.83 14.07
C LEU A 104 6.94 -2.83 13.39
N LEU A 105 5.65 -2.88 13.71
CA LEU A 105 4.64 -2.01 13.09
C LEU A 105 4.34 -0.74 13.90
N THR A 106 5.16 -0.40 14.90
CA THR A 106 5.03 0.82 15.70
C THR A 106 6.37 1.53 15.82
N VAL A 107 7.16 1.21 16.85
CA VAL A 107 8.45 1.84 17.17
C VAL A 107 9.44 1.70 16.02
N ASP A 108 9.52 0.52 15.42
CA ASP A 108 10.48 0.21 14.35
C ASP A 108 9.85 0.33 12.94
N GLY A 109 8.72 1.04 12.85
CA GLY A 109 7.85 1.10 11.67
C GLY A 109 8.56 1.55 10.39
N GLY A 110 9.53 2.47 10.49
CA GLY A 110 10.31 2.93 9.33
C GLY A 110 11.17 1.83 8.70
N VAL A 111 11.86 1.06 9.55
CA VAL A 111 12.72 -0.06 9.11
C VAL A 111 11.85 -1.19 8.58
N ALA A 112 10.76 -1.54 9.29
CA ALA A 112 9.84 -2.58 8.86
C ALA A 112 9.14 -2.21 7.53
N ALA A 113 8.73 -0.95 7.35
CA ALA A 113 8.12 -0.48 6.12
C ALA A 113 9.10 -0.51 4.94
N GLN A 114 10.36 -0.12 5.16
CA GLN A 114 11.38 -0.22 4.13
C GLN A 114 11.62 -1.68 3.73
N TRP A 115 11.74 -2.58 4.71
CA TRP A 115 11.87 -4.01 4.46
C TRP A 115 10.67 -4.57 3.67
N ALA A 116 9.45 -4.19 4.06
CA ALA A 116 8.23 -4.61 3.38
C ALA A 116 8.16 -4.06 1.94
N ILE A 117 8.55 -2.82 1.69
CA ILE A 117 8.67 -2.26 0.32
C ILE A 117 9.63 -3.11 -0.52
N THR A 118 10.74 -3.56 0.07
CA THR A 118 11.76 -4.36 -0.63
C THR A 118 11.24 -5.74 -1.02
N TYR A 119 10.47 -6.41 -0.15
CA TYR A 119 10.21 -7.84 -0.31
C TYR A 119 8.74 -8.24 -0.46
N PHE A 120 7.78 -7.36 -0.20
CA PHE A 120 6.38 -7.65 -0.47
C PHE A 120 6.09 -7.50 -1.96
N ASP A 121 5.43 -8.50 -2.52
CA ASP A 121 5.05 -8.53 -3.93
C ASP A 121 3.79 -7.68 -4.19
N ILE A 122 3.94 -6.36 -4.04
CA ILE A 122 2.86 -5.38 -4.22
C ILE A 122 3.27 -4.37 -5.30
N GLU A 123 2.54 -4.36 -6.42
CA GLU A 123 2.82 -3.53 -7.60
C GLU A 123 2.92 -2.03 -7.27
N GLN A 124 2.08 -1.55 -6.34
CA GLN A 124 2.05 -0.16 -5.89
C GLN A 124 3.42 0.39 -5.48
N PHE A 125 4.33 -0.47 -5.02
CA PHE A 125 5.65 -0.08 -4.49
C PHE A 125 6.81 -0.36 -5.45
N ASP A 126 6.58 -0.90 -6.65
CA ASP A 126 7.65 -1.31 -7.57
C ASP A 126 8.57 -0.13 -7.96
N ASN A 127 7.99 1.05 -8.19
CA ASN A 127 8.73 2.27 -8.56
C ASN A 127 9.67 2.78 -7.46
N VAL A 128 9.28 2.60 -6.19
CA VAL A 128 10.09 3.04 -5.04
C VAL A 128 11.07 1.96 -4.60
N ARG A 129 10.73 0.68 -4.80
CA ARG A 129 11.61 -0.47 -4.52
C ARG A 129 12.96 -0.35 -5.22
N LYS A 130 12.96 0.10 -6.49
CA LYS A 130 14.16 0.27 -7.32
C LYS A 130 15.09 1.39 -6.87
N LYS A 131 14.59 2.37 -6.10
CA LYS A 131 15.29 3.63 -5.82
C LYS A 131 15.93 3.69 -4.44
N SER A 132 15.45 2.92 -3.46
CA SER A 132 15.93 3.04 -2.09
C SER A 132 15.71 1.75 -1.30
N SER A 133 16.74 0.95 -1.08
CA SER A 133 16.67 -0.14 -0.12
C SER A 133 17.97 -0.27 0.66
N LYS A 134 17.85 -0.12 1.99
CA LYS A 134 18.89 -0.50 2.95
C LYS A 134 19.12 -2.03 2.94
N PHE A 135 18.11 -2.78 2.49
CA PHE A 135 18.15 -4.23 2.39
C PHE A 135 18.55 -4.69 0.98
N PRO A 136 19.25 -5.82 0.83
CA PRO A 136 19.63 -6.33 -0.48
C PRO A 136 18.39 -6.66 -1.30
N PHE A 137 18.31 -6.13 -2.52
CA PHE A 137 17.20 -6.46 -3.42
C PHE A 137 17.34 -7.90 -3.90
N ASP A 138 16.25 -8.66 -3.84
CA ASP A 138 16.15 -10.03 -4.32
C ASP A 138 14.98 -10.10 -5.31
N PRO A 139 15.23 -10.20 -6.62
CA PRO A 139 14.15 -10.20 -7.61
C PRO A 139 13.28 -11.45 -7.53
N SER A 140 13.75 -12.55 -6.92
CA SER A 140 13.01 -13.82 -6.86
C SER A 140 11.75 -13.75 -5.98
N CYS A 141 11.65 -12.74 -5.10
CA CYS A 141 10.47 -12.55 -4.27
C CYS A 141 9.35 -11.76 -4.96
N ILE A 142 9.62 -11.16 -6.12
CA ILE A 142 8.70 -10.29 -6.86
C ILE A 142 8.24 -11.01 -8.12
N SER A 143 6.91 -11.15 -8.29
CA SER A 143 6.37 -11.72 -9.52
C SER A 143 6.59 -10.75 -10.69
N PRO A 144 6.93 -11.24 -11.89
CA PRO A 144 6.96 -10.41 -13.09
C PRO A 144 5.64 -9.65 -13.26
N ARG A 145 5.70 -8.35 -13.52
CA ARG A 145 4.52 -7.57 -13.90
C ARG A 145 4.31 -7.74 -15.40
N GLU A 146 3.09 -8.08 -15.80
CA GLU A 146 2.72 -7.96 -17.20
C GLU A 146 2.86 -6.49 -17.60
N GLU A 147 3.59 -6.23 -18.68
CA GLU A 147 3.64 -4.89 -19.24
C GLU A 147 2.22 -4.52 -19.69
N ARG A 148 1.56 -3.64 -18.94
CA ARG A 148 0.38 -2.95 -19.44
C ARG A 148 0.86 -2.01 -20.54
N ILE A 149 0.98 -2.54 -21.75
CA ILE A 149 1.16 -1.75 -22.96
C ILE A 149 -0.03 -0.78 -22.98
N SER A 150 0.26 0.49 -22.71
CA SER A 150 -0.70 1.57 -22.89
C SER A 150 -0.90 1.72 -24.39
N THR A 151 -1.81 0.94 -24.97
CA THR A 151 -2.29 1.15 -26.34
C THR A 151 -3.15 2.42 -26.37
N SER A 152 -2.51 3.57 -26.17
CA SER A 152 -3.11 4.89 -26.37
C SER A 152 -2.99 5.36 -27.82
N ASN A 153 -2.39 4.56 -28.71
CA ASN A 153 -2.21 4.90 -30.12
C ASN A 153 -2.78 3.80 -31.02
N SER A 154 -4.10 3.73 -31.20
CA SER A 154 -4.68 3.13 -32.40
C SER A 154 -6.16 3.46 -32.58
N LEU A 155 -6.46 4.72 -32.89
CA LEU A 155 -7.56 5.07 -33.80
C LEU A 155 -7.12 6.30 -34.62
N GLN A 156 -6.08 6.13 -35.44
CA GLN A 156 -5.98 6.91 -36.66
C GLN A 156 -6.63 6.10 -37.77
N SER A 157 -7.75 6.65 -38.22
CA SER A 157 -8.59 6.30 -39.35
C SER A 157 -7.80 5.69 -40.51
N THR A 158 -8.27 4.53 -40.98
CA THR A 158 -7.93 3.97 -42.28
C THR A 158 -8.46 4.91 -43.35
N MET A 159 -7.59 5.71 -43.96
CA MET A 159 -7.81 6.26 -45.30
C MET A 159 -6.67 5.76 -46.17
N SER A 160 -7.01 4.84 -47.07
CA SER A 160 -6.14 4.38 -48.13
C SER A 160 -5.85 5.53 -49.09
N GLY A 161 -4.56 5.71 -49.40
CA GLY A 161 -4.08 6.52 -50.51
C GLY A 161 -3.72 7.94 -50.13
N GLN A 162 -2.42 8.21 -49.98
CA GLN A 162 -1.68 9.17 -50.80
C GLN A 162 -0.23 9.33 -50.30
N THR A 163 0.68 9.04 -51.23
CA THR A 163 2.07 9.44 -51.41
C THR A 163 2.68 10.42 -50.40
N MET A 164 3.83 10.02 -49.83
CA MET A 164 4.78 10.92 -49.16
C MET A 164 5.22 12.04 -50.10
N VAL A 165 5.04 13.29 -49.68
CA VAL A 165 5.85 14.41 -50.16
C VAL A 165 6.47 15.08 -48.94
N SER A 166 7.77 14.90 -48.83
CA SER A 166 8.63 15.57 -47.87
C SER A 166 8.71 17.05 -48.22
N TYR A 167 8.33 17.90 -47.28
CA TYR A 167 8.78 19.28 -47.24
C TYR A 167 9.50 19.48 -45.93
N GLY A 168 10.83 19.45 -45.99
CA GLY A 168 11.66 20.04 -44.96
C GLY A 168 11.39 21.52 -44.93
N ASN A 169 11.06 22.04 -43.76
CA ASN A 169 11.34 23.41 -43.32
C ASN A 169 11.13 23.42 -41.81
N GLY A 170 12.19 23.77 -41.09
CA GLY A 170 12.24 23.70 -39.64
C GLY A 170 11.51 24.85 -38.94
N ILE A 171 12.04 25.12 -37.75
CA ILE A 171 11.99 26.39 -37.01
C ILE A 171 11.00 26.42 -35.81
N THR A 172 11.65 26.50 -34.65
CA THR A 172 11.33 27.28 -33.43
C THR A 172 10.28 26.84 -32.41
N LEU A 173 10.83 26.66 -31.21
CA LEU A 173 10.34 27.20 -29.94
C LEU A 173 9.61 28.55 -30.08
N PHE A 174 8.33 28.60 -29.71
CA PHE A 174 7.66 29.84 -29.35
C PHE A 174 7.09 29.73 -27.94
N ASP A 175 7.62 30.58 -27.08
CA ASP A 175 7.06 30.92 -25.78
C ASP A 175 5.95 31.96 -25.94
N SER A 176 5.07 31.99 -24.94
CA SER A 176 4.17 33.09 -24.56
C SER A 176 2.88 33.35 -25.37
N ALA A 177 1.74 33.03 -24.75
CA ALA A 177 0.89 34.00 -24.04
C ALA A 177 -0.62 33.80 -24.23
N LYS A 178 -1.33 33.89 -23.09
CA LYS A 178 -2.70 34.39 -22.87
C LYS A 178 -3.84 33.75 -23.68
N GLY A 179 -4.58 32.88 -23.00
CA GLY A 179 -5.98 32.57 -23.31
C GLY A 179 -6.81 32.53 -22.03
N THR A 180 -7.52 33.61 -21.74
CA THR A 180 -8.65 33.62 -20.79
C THR A 180 -9.70 32.63 -21.26
N SER A 181 -10.02 31.63 -20.44
CA SER A 181 -11.21 30.80 -20.63
C SER A 181 -11.90 30.59 -19.28
N THR A 182 -12.98 31.34 -19.11
CA THR A 182 -14.01 31.15 -18.11
C THR A 182 -14.66 29.78 -18.28
N SER A 183 -14.52 28.92 -17.27
CA SER A 183 -15.32 27.69 -17.15
C SER A 183 -16.26 27.82 -15.95
N PRO A 184 -17.56 27.46 -16.05
CA PRO A 184 -18.51 27.64 -14.96
C PRO A 184 -18.23 26.67 -13.82
N ARG A 185 -18.08 27.23 -12.61
CA ARG A 185 -17.96 26.47 -11.37
C ARG A 185 -19.34 25.92 -11.02
N ARG A 186 -19.49 24.59 -11.04
CA ARG A 186 -20.72 23.91 -10.59
C ARG A 186 -20.90 24.15 -9.09
N ALA A 187 -21.89 24.96 -8.73
CA ALA A 187 -22.27 25.21 -7.35
C ALA A 187 -22.87 23.93 -6.74
N VAL A 188 -22.36 23.53 -5.57
CA VAL A 188 -22.95 22.50 -4.72
C VAL A 188 -23.83 23.23 -3.68
N PRO A 189 -25.11 22.86 -3.51
CA PRO A 189 -25.97 23.52 -2.53
C PRO A 189 -25.51 23.21 -1.09
N ILE A 190 -25.36 24.26 -0.30
CA ILE A 190 -25.16 24.22 1.15
C ILE A 190 -26.52 23.85 1.77
N SER A 191 -26.63 22.66 2.37
CA SER A 191 -27.75 22.32 3.24
C SER A 191 -27.44 22.83 4.65
N SER A 192 -28.16 23.87 5.05
CA SER A 192 -28.11 24.51 6.35
C SER A 192 -29.10 23.83 7.31
N TYR A 193 -28.60 23.02 8.24
CA TYR A 193 -29.28 22.81 9.52
C TYR A 193 -28.23 22.61 10.62
N TYR A 194 -27.90 23.69 11.31
CA TYR A 194 -27.43 23.63 12.70
C TYR A 194 -28.61 23.94 13.60
N THR A 195 -28.86 23.08 14.57
CA THR A 195 -29.50 23.45 15.83
C THR A 195 -28.70 22.80 16.96
N PRO A 196 -28.03 23.57 17.83
CA PRO A 196 -27.33 23.02 18.99
C PRO A 196 -28.32 22.82 20.14
N ALA A 197 -28.45 21.58 20.62
CA ALA A 197 -29.23 21.25 21.80
C ALA A 197 -28.39 21.44 23.08
N GLY A 198 -28.84 22.37 23.93
CA GLY A 198 -28.92 22.23 25.38
C GLY A 198 -27.64 22.00 26.18
N VAL A 199 -27.14 23.07 26.79
CA VAL A 199 -26.23 23.04 27.95
C VAL A 199 -27.01 22.54 29.17
N GLY A 200 -26.68 21.34 29.65
CA GLY A 200 -27.16 20.81 30.93
C GLY A 200 -26.10 20.95 32.01
N THR A 201 -26.27 21.93 32.89
CA THR A 201 -25.52 22.08 34.13
C THR A 201 -25.89 20.96 35.11
N ARG A 202 -24.90 20.20 35.60
CA ARG A 202 -25.04 19.40 36.84
C ARG A 202 -24.25 20.10 37.93
N GLN A 203 -24.97 20.58 38.95
CA GLN A 203 -24.40 20.90 40.26
C GLN A 203 -24.15 19.61 41.06
N PRO A 204 -23.19 19.63 42.00
CA PRO A 204 -22.96 18.53 42.93
C PRO A 204 -23.92 18.62 44.13
N GLN A 205 -24.37 17.46 44.60
CA GLN A 205 -24.75 17.21 45.99
C GLN A 205 -23.85 16.11 46.54
#